data_AF-A0A5Q0NTA7-F1
#
_entry.id   AF-A0A5Q0NTA7-F1
#
_cell.length_a   1.000
_cell.length_b   1.000
_cell.length_c   1.000
_cell.angle_alpha   90.00
_cell.angle_beta   90.00
_cell.angle_gamma   90.00
#
_symmetry.space_group_name_H-M   'P 1'
#
loop_
_entity.id
_entity.type
_entity.pdbx_description
1 polymer ?
#
loop_
_entity_poly.entity_id
_entity_poly.type
_entity_poly.pdbx_seq_one_letter_code
_entity_poly.pdbx_strand_id
1 'polypeptide(L)' 'MTEQRSSEEFEAVQNVVDRVTSWQDGATEGTVHEELQRGFLAAGVTVSEEDTARLADAIESRHGAVDAQAVLG' A
#
# COMPACT_ATOMS: atom_id res chain seq x y z
N MET A 1 15.44 -9.27 -7.63
CA MET A 1 15.77 -9.51 -6.21
C MET A 1 14.56 -9.02 -5.43
N THR A 2 13.58 -9.89 -5.19
CA THR A 2 12.49 -9.58 -4.27
C THR A 2 13.09 -9.67 -2.88
N GLU A 3 13.39 -8.52 -2.28
CA GLU A 3 13.80 -8.47 -0.88
C GLU A 3 12.65 -9.07 -0.06
N GLN A 4 12.95 -10.16 0.67
CA GLN A 4 12.00 -10.72 1.62
C GLN A 4 11.80 -9.71 2.73
N ARG A 5 10.74 -8.90 2.60
CA ARG A 5 10.33 -7.91 3.60
C ARG A 5 10.11 -8.62 4.93
N SER A 6 10.61 -8.05 6.03
CA SER A 6 10.42 -8.63 7.36
C SER A 6 8.95 -8.56 7.76
N SER A 7 8.51 -9.34 8.75
CA SER A 7 7.11 -9.26 9.21
C SER A 7 6.76 -7.86 9.73
N GLU A 8 7.71 -7.18 10.36
CA GLU A 8 7.58 -5.80 10.85
C GLU A 8 7.39 -4.83 9.68
N GLU A 9 8.09 -5.05 8.57
CA GLU A 9 7.92 -4.25 7.36
C GLU A 9 6.57 -4.50 6.70
N PHE A 10 6.11 -5.75 6.64
CA PHE A 10 4.76 -6.07 6.17
C PHE A 10 3.68 -5.44 7.04
N GLU A 11 3.84 -5.44 8.36
CA GLU A 11 2.90 -4.81 9.29
C GLU A 11 2.85 -3.28 9.08
N ALA A 12 4.00 -2.64 8.87
CA ALA A 12 4.06 -1.22 8.55
C ALA A 12 3.39 -0.89 7.20
N VAL A 13 3.64 -1.71 6.17
CA VAL A 13 2.97 -1.58 4.86
C VAL A 13 1.47 -1.78 4.99
N GLN A 14 1.03 -2.81 5.72
CA GLN A 14 -0.39 -3.11 5.92
C GLN A 14 -1.12 -1.96 6.63
N ASN A 15 -0.51 -1.37 7.67
CA ASN A 15 -1.08 -0.20 8.35
C ASN A 15 -1.32 0.99 7.41
N VAL A 16 -0.40 1.22 6.47
CA VAL A 16 -0.53 2.27 5.46
C VAL A 16 -1.65 1.93 4.47
N VAL A 17 -1.69 0.69 3.99
CA VAL A 17 -2.73 0.21 3.07
C VAL A 17 -4.11 0.30 3.70
N ASP A 18 -4.29 -0.11 4.96
CA ASP A 18 -5.56 -0.04 5.68
C ASP A 18 -6.02 1.42 5.83
N ARG A 19 -5.09 2.32 6.15
CA ARG A 19 -5.37 3.76 6.23
C ARG A 19 -5.86 4.31 4.90
N VAL A 20 -5.14 4.03 3.80
CA VAL A 20 -5.52 4.56 2.48
C VAL A 20 -6.84 3.96 2.01
N THR A 21 -7.05 2.65 2.21
CA THR A 21 -8.30 1.94 1.89
C THR A 21 -9.50 2.54 2.64
N SER A 22 -9.34 2.89 3.91
CA SER A 22 -10.42 3.49 4.71
C SER A 22 -10.86 4.88 4.21
N TRP A 23 -10.05 5.57 3.42
CA TRP A 23 -10.33 6.94 2.93
C TRP A 23 -10.74 6.96 1.45
N GLN A 24 -10.62 5.82 0.75
CA GLN A 24 -10.89 5.73 -0.68
C GLN A 24 -12.33 6.03 -1.09
N ASP A 25 -13.28 5.91 -0.17
CA ASP A 25 -14.69 6.25 -0.42
C ASP A 25 -14.91 7.74 -0.78
N GLY A 26 -13.85 8.56 -0.78
CA GLY A 26 -13.83 9.92 -1.34
C GLY A 26 -12.52 10.37 -2.00
N ALA A 27 -11.57 9.48 -2.27
CA ALA A 27 -10.29 9.83 -2.90
C ALA A 27 -10.36 9.65 -4.43
N THR A 28 -9.89 10.64 -5.19
CA THR A 28 -9.82 10.56 -6.66
C THR A 28 -8.72 9.60 -7.09
N GLU A 29 -8.98 8.83 -8.16
CA GLU A 29 -8.01 7.96 -8.85
C GLU A 29 -6.65 8.67 -9.05
N GLY A 30 -5.55 8.02 -8.70
CA GLY A 30 -4.20 8.60 -8.69
C GLY A 30 -3.76 9.25 -7.36
N THR A 31 -4.69 9.64 -6.49
CA THR A 31 -4.36 10.11 -5.11
C THR A 31 -3.84 8.95 -4.26
N VAL A 32 -4.33 7.74 -4.53
CA VAL A 32 -4.04 6.52 -3.79
C VAL A 32 -2.54 6.20 -3.80
N HIS A 33 -1.93 6.27 -4.98
CA HIS A 33 -0.49 6.04 -5.14
C HIS A 33 0.31 7.03 -4.30
N GLU A 34 0.01 8.33 -4.40
CA GLU A 34 0.72 9.37 -3.67
C GLU A 34 0.56 9.25 -2.14
N GLU A 35 -0.62 8.84 -1.67
CA GLU A 35 -0.87 8.60 -0.25
C GLU A 35 -0.14 7.35 0.27
N LEU A 36 -0.08 6.28 -0.53
CA LEU A 36 0.72 5.10 -0.19
C LEU A 36 2.20 5.47 -0.09
N GLN A 37 2.75 6.18 -1.08
CA GLN A 37 4.15 6.60 -1.09
C GLN A 37 4.48 7.48 0.13
N ARG A 38 3.62 8.47 0.44
CA ARG A 38 3.77 9.30 1.64
C ARG A 38 3.67 8.48 2.93
N GLY A 39 2.75 7.51 2.98
CA GLY A 39 2.58 6.62 4.12
C GLY A 39 3.80 5.74 4.38
N PHE A 40 4.39 5.14 3.34
CA PHE A 40 5.60 4.33 3.46
C PHE A 40 6.79 5.15 3.93
N LEU A 41 6.99 6.35 3.35
CA LEU A 41 8.03 7.28 3.79
C LEU A 41 7.86 7.68 5.26
N ALA A 42 6.62 7.96 5.70
CA ALA A 42 6.33 8.29 7.10
C ALA A 42 6.55 7.10 8.06
N ALA A 43 6.33 5.88 7.58
CA ALA A 43 6.59 4.65 8.32
C ALA A 43 8.08 4.23 8.30
N GLY A 44 8.92 4.91 7.52
CA GLY A 44 10.33 4.53 7.33
C GLY A 44 10.53 3.26 6.51
N VAL A 45 9.51 2.85 5.75
CA VAL A 45 9.57 1.68 4.88
C VAL A 45 9.88 2.12 3.45
N THR A 46 10.82 1.42 2.82
CA THR A 46 11.12 1.61 1.40
C THR A 46 10.35 0.57 0.60
N VAL A 47 9.34 1.01 -0.14
CA VAL A 47 8.59 0.17 -1.09
C VAL A 47 8.94 0.63 -2.50
N SER A 48 9.12 -0.31 -3.43
CA SER A 48 9.41 0.04 -4.82
C SER A 48 8.22 0.76 -5.48
N GLU A 49 8.47 1.56 -6.51
CA GLU A 49 7.37 2.20 -7.26
C GLU A 49 6.45 1.16 -7.93
N GLU A 50 7.01 0.02 -8.35
CA GLU A 50 6.24 -1.08 -8.93
C GLU A 50 5.29 -1.71 -7.90
N ASP A 51 5.79 -2.00 -6.69
CA ASP A 51 4.97 -2.56 -5.61
C ASP A 51 3.93 -1.55 -5.11
N THR A 52 4.29 -0.26 -5.06
CA THR A 52 3.37 0.82 -4.71
C THR A 52 2.24 0.92 -5.72
N ALA A 53 2.54 0.84 -7.03
CA ALA A 53 1.54 0.83 -8.08
C ALA A 53 0.61 -0.39 -8.00
N ARG A 54 1.15 -1.59 -7.71
CA ARG A 54 0.35 -2.81 -7.52
C ARG A 54 -0.61 -2.70 -6.33
N LEU A 55 -0.15 -2.11 -5.22
CA LEU A 55 -1.01 -1.84 -4.08
C LEU A 55 -2.09 -0.81 -4.42
N ALA A 56 -1.73 0.27 -5.12
CA ALA A 56 -2.69 1.29 -5.53
C ALA A 56 -3.81 0.68 -6.40
N ASP A 57 -3.44 -0.07 -7.44
CA ASP A 57 -4.38 -0.77 -8.33
C ASP A 57 -5.27 -1.76 -7.57
N ALA A 58 -4.70 -2.49 -6.60
CA ALA A 58 -5.46 -3.42 -5.77
C ALA A 58 -6.50 -2.72 -4.88
N ILE A 59 -6.18 -1.54 -4.33
CA ILE A 59 -7.13 -0.77 -3.51
C ILE A 59 -8.18 -0.10 -4.40
N GLU A 60 -7.79 0.48 -5.53
CA GLU A 60 -8.72 1.11 -6.47
C GLU A 60 -9.69 0.08 -7.11
N SER A 61 -9.21 -1.14 -7.40
CA SER A 61 -10.01 -2.22 -7.98
C SER A 61 -10.90 -2.96 -6.98
N ARG A 62 -10.65 -2.86 -5.67
CA ARG A 62 -11.41 -3.57 -4.64
C ARG A 62 -12.11 -2.58 -3.72
N HIS A 63 -13.44 -2.64 -3.70
CA HIS A 63 -14.25 -2.00 -2.66
C HIS A 63 -14.17 -2.80 -1.35
N GLY A 64 -12.98 -2.89 -0.73
CA GLY A 64 -12.76 -3.65 0.49
C GLY A 64 -11.30 -3.70 0.94
N ALA A 65 -11.05 -4.32 2.10
CA ALA A 65 -9.71 -4.42 2.67
C ALA A 65 -8.73 -5.12 1.71
N VAL A 66 -7.55 -4.53 1.53
CA VAL A 66 -6.47 -5.06 0.72
C VAL A 66 -5.39 -5.65 1.62
N ASP A 67 -4.99 -6.89 1.35
CA ASP A 67 -3.88 -7.56 2.02
C ASP A 67 -2.59 -7.34 1.22
N ALA A 68 -1.63 -6.62 1.82
CA ALA A 68 -0.35 -6.30 1.21
C ALA A 68 0.53 -7.56 0.99
N GLN A 69 0.38 -8.58 1.83
CA GLN A 69 1.09 -9.86 1.65
C GLN A 69 0.52 -10.62 0.46
N ALA A 70 -0.80 -10.60 0.25
CA ALA A 70 -1.42 -11.24 -0.91
C ALA A 70 -1.09 -10.54 -2.24
N VAL A 71 -0.83 -9.23 -2.23
CA VAL A 71 -0.53 -8.43 -3.44
C VAL A 71 0.95 -8.49 -3.82
N LEU A 72 1.83 -8.53 -2.82
CA LEU A 72 3.28 -8.38 -3.01
C LEU A 72 4.11 -9.64 -2.67
N GLY A 73 3.45 -10.71 -2.24
CA GLY A 73 4.05 -12.01 -1.91
C GLY A 73 4.13 -12.99 -3.07
#